data_AF-A0A849IRI2-F1
#
_entry.id   AF-A0A849IRI2-F1
#
_cell.length_a   1.000
_cell.length_b   1.000
_cell.length_c   1.000
_cell.angle_alpha   90.00
_cell.angle_beta   90.00
_cell.angle_gamma   90.00
#
_symmetry.space_group_name_H-M   'P 1'
#
loop_
_entity.id
_entity.type
_entity.pdbx_description
1 polymer ?
#
loop_
_entity_poly.entity_id
_entity_poly.type
_entity_poly.pdbx_seq_one_letter_code
_entity_poly.pdbx_strand_id
1 'polypeptide(L)'
;MPIYELECSLGHRIEVIQAISMAIPPCPSCGSEMYKLPSSFSIGKRAVLPPRPEAMPQTWKGTYDGNREYVNSLRKIVDERVKIEERYPELAGDRRPILAHEGRYESAPLRAGDPVIAGAAHEHTPDHAHGHGHGHDHAHGHGHGGSETVPPVKSGLGQKAQD
;
A
#
# COMPACT_ATOMS: atom_id res chain seq x y z
N MET A 1 36.91 2.12 5.49
CA MET A 1 37.83 2.65 4.47
C MET A 1 37.02 3.03 3.25
N PRO A 2 37.08 4.29 2.77
CA PRO A 2 36.31 4.70 1.61
C PRO A 2 36.84 4.07 0.32
N ILE A 3 35.95 3.95 -0.65
CA ILE A 3 36.23 3.50 -2.01
C ILE A 3 36.22 4.74 -2.92
N TYR A 4 37.22 4.90 -3.78
CA TYR A 4 37.29 5.98 -4.76
C TYR A 4 37.41 5.41 -6.17
N GLU A 5 36.67 6.03 -7.11
CA GLU A 5 36.92 5.89 -8.54
C GLU A 5 37.95 6.95 -8.95
N LEU A 6 38.98 6.54 -9.68
CA LEU A 6 40.02 7.41 -10.21
C LEU A 6 40.02 7.33 -11.74
N GLU A 7 40.30 8.46 -12.41
CA GLU A 7 40.46 8.52 -13.86
C GLU A 7 41.75 9.28 -14.21
N CYS A 8 42.44 8.88 -15.28
CA CYS A 8 43.57 9.63 -15.82
C CYS A 8 43.16 10.45 -17.07
N SER A 9 44.03 11.34 -17.55
CA SER A 9 43.77 12.16 -18.74
C SER A 9 43.55 11.36 -20.04
N LEU A 10 43.95 10.09 -20.07
CA LEU A 10 43.73 9.17 -21.19
C LEU A 10 42.46 8.32 -21.04
N GLY A 11 41.67 8.51 -19.97
CA GLY A 11 40.38 7.86 -19.76
C GLY A 11 40.43 6.47 -19.10
N HIS A 12 41.60 6.01 -18.63
CA HIS A 12 41.67 4.77 -17.85
C HIS A 12 41.08 4.96 -16.46
N ARG A 13 40.19 4.05 -16.05
CA ARG A 13 39.51 4.07 -14.75
C ARG A 13 39.95 2.93 -13.87
N ILE A 14 40.14 3.22 -12.59
CA ILE A 14 40.39 2.21 -11.56
C ILE A 14 39.60 2.54 -10.30
N GLU A 15 39.32 1.51 -9.52
CA GLU A 15 38.71 1.62 -8.19
C GLU A 15 39.78 1.31 -7.13
N VAL A 16 39.87 2.16 -6.11
CA VAL A 16 40.87 2.03 -5.03
C VAL A 16 40.23 2.17 -3.66
N ILE A 17 40.68 1.33 -2.72
CA ILE A 17 40.37 1.43 -1.29
C ILE A 17 41.54 2.13 -0.59
N GLN A 18 41.41 3.41 -0.27
CA GLN A 18 42.48 4.18 0.39
C GLN A 18 41.93 5.20 1.38
N ALA A 19 42.77 5.68 2.30
CA ALA A 19 42.39 6.79 3.18
C ALA A 19 42.30 8.11 2.38
N ILE A 20 41.49 9.07 2.85
CA ILE A 20 41.33 10.36 2.17
C ILE A 20 42.64 11.15 2.07
N SER A 21 43.51 11.01 3.09
CA SER A 21 44.82 11.65 3.21
C SER A 21 45.94 10.95 2.44
N MET A 22 45.67 9.79 1.85
CA MET A 22 46.67 9.04 1.09
C MET A 22 46.83 9.67 -0.29
N ALA A 23 48.09 9.75 -0.77
CA ALA A 23 48.40 10.22 -2.12
C ALA A 23 47.69 9.36 -3.19
N ILE A 24 47.33 9.97 -4.30
CA ILE A 24 46.69 9.28 -5.42
C ILE A 24 47.76 8.53 -6.22
N PRO A 25 47.62 7.22 -6.47
CA PRO A 25 48.58 6.48 -7.27
C PRO A 25 48.55 6.92 -8.74
N PRO A 26 49.68 6.81 -9.47
CA PRO A 26 49.68 7.02 -10.92
C PRO A 26 48.88 5.91 -11.62
N CYS A 27 48.46 6.18 -12.85
CA CYS A 27 47.71 5.22 -13.65
C CYS A 27 48.55 3.96 -13.94
N PRO A 28 48.07 2.75 -13.63
CA PRO A 28 48.82 1.51 -13.88
C PRO A 28 48.98 1.20 -15.38
N SER A 29 48.14 1.76 -16.25
CA SER A 29 48.17 1.50 -17.69
C SER A 29 49.10 2.45 -18.46
N CYS A 30 49.19 3.71 -18.06
CA CYS A 30 49.92 4.75 -18.81
C CYS A 30 50.87 5.62 -17.97
N GLY A 31 50.89 5.45 -16.64
CA GLY A 31 51.72 6.24 -15.72
C GLY A 31 51.28 7.70 -15.52
N SER A 32 50.21 8.14 -16.18
CA SER A 32 49.70 9.51 -16.04
C SER A 32 49.11 9.76 -14.65
N GLU A 33 49.07 11.03 -14.24
CA GLU A 33 48.39 11.46 -13.01
C GLU A 33 46.90 11.09 -13.07
N MET A 34 46.36 10.72 -11.91
CA MET A 34 44.95 10.38 -11.75
C MET A 34 44.26 11.39 -10.85
N TYR A 35 42.97 11.59 -11.08
CA TYR A 35 42.11 12.44 -10.27
C TYR A 35 40.91 11.65 -9.74
N LYS A 36 40.43 12.04 -8.55
CA LYS A 36 39.24 11.44 -7.94
C LYS A 36 38.00 11.84 -8.71
N LEU A 37 37.22 10.87 -9.16
CA LEU A 37 35.90 11.11 -9.71
C LEU A 37 34.87 11.19 -8.58
N PRO A 38 33.92 12.15 -8.64
CA PRO A 38 32.72 12.05 -7.84
C PRO A 38 31.94 10.80 -8.29
N SER A 39 31.64 9.90 -7.35
CA SER A 39 30.89 8.67 -7.66
C SER A 39 29.57 9.02 -8.35
N SER A 40 29.27 8.32 -9.45
CA SER A 40 28.00 8.48 -10.19
C SER A 40 26.78 8.25 -9.30
N PHE A 41 26.86 7.32 -8.34
CA PHE A 41 25.80 7.08 -7.36
C PHE A 41 25.62 8.28 -6.41
N SER A 42 26.68 9.03 -6.12
CA SER A 42 26.61 10.24 -5.28
C SER A 42 25.95 11.42 -6.00
N ILE A 43 25.91 11.41 -7.34
CA ILE A 43 25.22 12.42 -8.15
C ILE A 43 23.74 12.05 -8.37
N GLY A 44 23.38 10.78 -8.18
CA GLY A 44 21.98 10.34 -8.15
C GLY A 44 21.28 10.78 -6.87
N LYS A 45 20.13 11.45 -6.99
CA LYS A 45 19.22 11.58 -5.84
C LYS A 45 18.90 10.18 -5.32
N ARG A 46 18.85 9.99 -3.99
CA ARG A 46 18.32 8.77 -3.39
C ARG A 46 16.94 8.50 -4.01
N ALA A 47 16.72 7.29 -4.52
CA ALA A 47 15.41 6.89 -4.97
C ALA A 47 14.46 6.92 -3.76
N VAL A 48 13.55 7.89 -3.74
CA VAL A 48 12.51 8.02 -2.72
C VAL A 48 11.21 7.62 -3.39
N LEU A 49 10.57 6.58 -2.86
CA LEU A 49 9.26 6.17 -3.33
C LEU A 49 8.22 7.18 -2.81
N PRO A 50 7.36 7.77 -3.66
CA PRO A 50 6.25 8.60 -3.19
C PRO A 50 5.39 7.83 -2.18
N PRO A 51 4.80 8.51 -1.17
CA PRO A 51 3.98 7.87 -0.15
C PRO A 51 2.82 7.06 -0.76
N ARG A 52 2.39 6.02 -0.03
CA ARG A 52 1.22 5.23 -0.42
C ARG A 52 -0.07 6.04 -0.27
N PRO A 53 -1.17 5.68 -0.98
CA PRO A 53 -2.46 6.35 -0.84
C PRO A 53 -2.99 6.38 0.60
N GLU A 54 -2.74 5.35 1.41
CA GLU A 54 -3.21 5.28 2.80
C GLU A 54 -2.52 6.30 3.71
N ALA A 55 -1.35 6.81 3.30
CA ALA A 55 -0.63 7.87 3.99
C ALA A 55 -1.08 9.28 3.56
N MET A 56 -1.97 9.40 2.57
CA MET A 56 -2.55 10.68 2.18
C MET A 56 -3.53 11.19 3.26
N PRO A 57 -3.67 12.50 3.42
CA PRO A 57 -4.64 13.05 4.37
C PRO A 57 -6.06 12.59 4.01
N GLN A 58 -6.72 11.96 4.99
CA GLN A 58 -8.09 11.44 4.86
C GLN A 58 -9.16 12.41 5.40
N THR A 59 -8.76 13.61 5.82
CA THR A 59 -9.67 14.60 6.42
C THR A 59 -9.53 15.96 5.77
N TRP A 60 -10.60 16.76 5.81
CA TRP A 60 -10.62 18.14 5.32
C TRP A 60 -9.56 19.03 5.98
N LYS A 61 -9.39 18.89 7.29
CA LYS A 61 -8.33 19.60 8.02
C LYS A 61 -6.93 19.15 7.58
N GLY A 62 -6.77 17.85 7.28
CA GLY A 62 -5.53 17.28 6.76
C GLY A 62 -5.14 17.81 5.38
N THR A 63 -6.11 18.31 4.60
CA THR A 63 -5.84 18.99 3.31
C THR A 63 -5.68 20.51 3.45
N TYR A 64 -5.53 21.02 4.68
CA TYR A 64 -5.47 22.45 4.99
C TYR A 64 -6.68 23.21 4.43
N ASP A 65 -7.88 22.70 4.73
CA ASP A 65 -9.14 23.28 4.28
C ASP A 65 -9.22 23.40 2.75
N GLY A 66 -8.67 22.39 2.06
CA GLY A 66 -8.64 22.36 0.60
C GLY A 66 -7.69 23.40 -0.01
N ASN A 67 -6.63 23.81 0.70
CA ASN A 67 -5.61 24.69 0.15
C ASN A 67 -5.15 24.18 -1.24
N ARG A 68 -5.36 25.02 -2.26
CA ARG A 68 -5.22 24.61 -3.66
C ARG A 68 -3.80 24.19 -4.00
N GLU A 69 -2.81 24.91 -3.51
CA GLU A 69 -1.40 24.65 -3.76
C GLU A 69 -0.98 23.32 -3.13
N TYR A 70 -1.44 23.06 -1.90
CA TYR A 70 -1.20 21.79 -1.22
C TYR A 70 -1.89 20.62 -1.92
N VAL A 71 -3.18 20.73 -2.27
CA VAL A 71 -3.93 19.69 -2.98
C VAL A 71 -3.29 19.38 -4.34
N ASN A 72 -2.83 20.40 -5.07
CA ASN A 72 -2.10 20.20 -6.32
C ASN A 72 -0.79 19.43 -6.11
N SER A 73 -0.09 19.64 -5.00
CA SER A 73 1.11 18.88 -4.65
C SER A 73 0.80 17.41 -4.36
N LEU A 74 -0.29 17.14 -3.63
CA LEU A 74 -0.77 15.77 -3.36
C LEU A 74 -1.15 15.05 -4.66
N ARG A 75 -1.83 15.74 -5.58
CA ARG A 75 -2.16 15.17 -6.90
C ARG A 75 -0.90 14.72 -7.65
N LYS A 76 0.14 15.56 -7.69
CA LYS A 76 1.42 15.20 -8.34
C LYS A 76 2.06 13.97 -7.71
N ILE A 77 2.03 13.86 -6.38
CA ILE A 77 2.53 12.71 -5.63
C ILE A 77 1.78 11.44 -6.01
N VAL A 78 0.44 11.51 -6.10
CA VAL A 78 -0.40 10.37 -6.53
C VAL A 78 -0.10 9.98 -7.97
N ASP A 79 -0.01 10.95 -8.89
CA ASP A 79 0.30 10.68 -10.29
C ASP A 79 1.67 10.01 -10.47
N GLU A 80 2.67 10.44 -9.70
CA GLU A 80 4.00 9.82 -9.69
C GLU A 80 3.96 8.39 -9.15
N ARG A 81 3.21 8.17 -8.06
CA ARG A 81 3.04 6.84 -7.48
C ARG A 81 2.38 5.87 -8.45
N VAL A 82 1.32 6.29 -9.13
CA VAL A 82 0.61 5.48 -10.13
C VAL A 82 1.56 5.05 -11.25
N LYS A 83 2.36 5.97 -11.80
CA LYS A 83 3.36 5.64 -12.84
C LYS A 83 4.40 4.63 -12.39
N ILE A 84 4.80 4.68 -11.13
CA ILE A 84 5.76 3.74 -10.55
C ILE A 84 5.10 2.36 -10.36
N GLU A 85 3.88 2.30 -9.82
CA GLU A 85 3.14 1.05 -9.63
C GLU A 85 2.76 0.39 -10.96
N GLU A 86 2.45 1.15 -12.01
CA GLU A 86 2.22 0.63 -13.36
C GLU A 86 3.48 -0.03 -13.95
N ARG A 87 4.66 0.53 -13.66
CA ARG A 87 5.94 -0.02 -14.12
C ARG A 87 6.39 -1.21 -13.26
N TYR A 88 6.08 -1.18 -11.97
CA TYR A 88 6.51 -2.13 -10.96
C TYR A 88 5.29 -2.62 -10.16
N PRO A 89 4.49 -3.55 -10.72
CA PRO A 89 3.26 -4.00 -10.11
C PRO A 89 3.47 -4.65 -8.75
N GLU A 90 4.66 -5.17 -8.46
CA GLU A 90 5.06 -5.69 -7.14
C GLU A 90 5.07 -4.62 -6.04
N LEU A 91 5.14 -3.34 -6.40
CA LEU A 91 5.07 -2.23 -5.46
C LEU A 91 3.63 -1.82 -5.14
N ALA A 92 2.67 -2.21 -5.97
CA ALA A 92 1.26 -1.97 -5.73
C ALA A 92 0.82 -2.75 -4.48
N GLY A 93 0.14 -2.07 -3.55
CA GLY A 93 -0.50 -2.73 -2.42
C GLY A 93 -1.73 -3.53 -2.85
N ASP A 94 -2.42 -4.14 -1.89
CA ASP A 94 -3.73 -4.75 -2.16
C ASP A 94 -4.78 -3.65 -2.42
N ARG A 95 -5.20 -3.53 -3.68
CA ARG A 95 -6.18 -2.54 -4.15
C ARG A 95 -7.60 -3.10 -4.24
N ARG A 96 -7.82 -4.36 -3.84
CA ARG A 96 -9.14 -4.98 -3.92
C ARG A 96 -10.11 -4.23 -2.98
N PRO A 97 -11.34 -3.91 -3.43
CA PRO A 97 -12.32 -3.23 -2.62
C PRO A 97 -12.55 -3.94 -1.29
N ILE A 98 -12.66 -3.16 -0.21
CA ILE A 98 -13.03 -3.66 1.11
C ILE A 98 -14.56 -3.85 1.12
N LEU A 99 -15.01 -5.07 1.38
CA LEU A 99 -16.42 -5.45 1.47
C LEU A 99 -16.95 -5.33 2.90
N ALA A 100 -16.13 -5.67 3.89
CA ALA A 100 -16.45 -5.54 5.31
C ALA A 100 -15.17 -5.27 6.12
N HIS A 101 -15.28 -4.48 7.19
CA HIS A 101 -14.15 -4.07 8.03
C HIS A 101 -14.53 -3.91 9.51
N GLU A 102 -15.75 -4.30 9.86
CA GLU A 102 -16.32 -4.19 11.21
C GLU A 102 -16.67 -5.57 11.76
N GLY A 103 -16.84 -5.66 13.08
CA GLY A 103 -17.15 -6.91 13.78
C GLY A 103 -16.07 -7.96 13.57
N ARG A 104 -16.43 -9.13 13.01
CA ARG A 104 -15.49 -10.23 12.75
C ARG A 104 -14.32 -9.83 11.84
N TYR A 105 -14.48 -8.80 11.02
CA TYR A 105 -13.47 -8.32 10.07
C TYR A 105 -12.70 -7.08 10.56
N GLU A 106 -12.83 -6.72 11.84
CA GLU A 106 -12.15 -5.56 12.43
C GLU A 106 -10.61 -5.68 12.32
N SER A 107 -10.06 -6.86 12.66
CA SER A 107 -8.61 -7.10 12.61
C SER A 107 -8.09 -7.41 11.21
N ALA A 108 -8.97 -7.83 10.29
CA ALA A 108 -8.63 -8.24 8.94
C ALA A 108 -9.81 -7.92 8.00
N PRO A 109 -9.79 -6.78 7.30
CA PRO A 109 -10.87 -6.38 6.41
C PRO A 109 -11.07 -7.42 5.31
N LEU A 110 -12.32 -7.84 5.12
CA LEU A 110 -12.73 -8.71 4.03
C LEU A 110 -12.63 -7.93 2.73
N ARG A 111 -11.82 -8.39 1.78
CA ARG A 111 -11.69 -7.78 0.46
C ARG A 111 -12.34 -8.62 -0.61
N ALA A 112 -12.62 -8.01 -1.76
CA ALA A 112 -13.14 -8.71 -2.92
C ALA A 112 -12.24 -9.90 -3.32
N GLY A 113 -12.85 -11.08 -3.49
CA GLY A 113 -12.14 -12.31 -3.83
C GLY A 113 -11.54 -13.06 -2.64
N ASP A 114 -11.61 -12.52 -1.42
CA ASP A 114 -11.28 -13.30 -0.22
C ASP A 114 -12.38 -14.36 0.04
N PRO A 115 -12.02 -15.54 0.58
CA PRO A 115 -13.00 -16.53 0.97
C PRO A 115 -13.88 -15.97 2.10
N VAL A 116 -15.19 -15.91 1.87
CA VAL A 116 -16.15 -15.63 2.93
C VAL A 116 -16.19 -16.84 3.84
N ILE A 117 -15.54 -16.75 5.00
CA ILE A 117 -15.66 -17.79 6.03
C ILE A 117 -17.08 -17.72 6.60
N ALA A 118 -17.97 -18.52 6.03
CA ALA A 118 -19.31 -18.75 6.54
C ALA A 118 -19.20 -19.60 7.82
N GLY A 119 -19.41 -18.96 8.97
CA GLY A 119 -19.65 -19.65 10.23
C GLY A 119 -18.42 -20.24 10.92
N ALA A 120 -17.70 -19.41 11.70
CA ALA A 120 -17.17 -19.90 12.96
C ALA A 120 -18.34 -19.92 13.96
N ALA A 121 -19.22 -20.92 13.82
CA ALA A 121 -19.87 -21.48 14.99
C ALA A 121 -18.74 -22.12 15.81
N HIS A 122 -18.75 -21.87 17.11
CA HIS A 122 -17.83 -22.46 18.08
C HIS A 122 -17.44 -23.89 17.70
N GLU A 123 -16.16 -24.13 17.44
CA GLU A 123 -15.57 -25.45 17.58
C GLU A 123 -15.55 -25.76 19.08
N HIS A 124 -16.70 -26.18 19.60
CA HIS A 124 -16.78 -26.88 20.87
C HIS A 124 -16.40 -28.33 20.58
N THR A 125 -15.18 -28.70 20.99
CA THR A 125 -14.86 -30.10 21.27
C THR A 125 -15.89 -30.66 22.27
N PRO A 126 -16.42 -31.88 22.06
CA PRO A 126 -17.38 -32.46 22.98
C PRO A 126 -16.67 -33.00 24.23
N ASP A 127 -17.45 -33.04 25.31
CA ASP A 127 -17.26 -33.84 26.53
C ASP A 127 -16.47 -33.24 27.71
N HIS A 128 -17.13 -32.36 28.46
CA HIS A 128 -17.78 -32.71 29.74
C HIS A 128 -18.25 -31.44 30.47
N ALA A 129 -19.55 -31.13 30.37
CA ALA A 129 -20.20 -30.14 31.22
C ALA A 129 -21.18 -30.85 32.17
N HIS A 130 -20.86 -30.82 33.47
CA HIS A 130 -21.80 -31.12 34.53
C HIS A 130 -22.92 -30.09 34.55
N GLY A 131 -24.16 -30.59 34.57
CA GLY A 131 -25.35 -29.77 34.59
C GLY A 131 -25.56 -29.08 35.94
N HIS A 132 -26.23 -27.93 35.87
CA HIS A 132 -27.25 -27.55 36.83
C HIS A 132 -28.30 -26.71 36.12
N GLY A 133 -29.51 -27.27 36.02
CA GLY A 133 -30.68 -26.54 35.61
C GLY A 133 -31.21 -25.69 36.77
N HIS A 134 -31.74 -24.52 36.43
CA HIS A 134 -32.85 -23.91 37.13
C HIS A 134 -33.78 -23.29 36.09
N GLY A 135 -34.91 -23.97 35.88
CA GLY A 135 -36.04 -23.41 35.17
C GLY A 135 -36.72 -22.36 36.05
N HIS A 136 -37.13 -21.26 35.43
CA HIS A 136 -38.30 -20.51 35.84
C HIS A 136 -39.04 -20.08 34.58
N ASP A 137 -40.11 -20.81 34.30
CA ASP A 137 -41.22 -20.40 33.46
C ASP A 137 -41.82 -19.11 34.00
N HIS A 138 -42.03 -18.11 33.12
CA HIS A 138 -43.19 -17.22 33.16
C HIS A 138 -43.46 -16.59 31.78
N ALA A 139 -44.39 -17.25 31.08
CA ALA A 139 -45.57 -16.70 30.42
C ALA A 139 -45.56 -15.31 29.73
N HIS A 140 -45.88 -15.38 28.43
CA HIS A 140 -46.79 -14.53 27.62
C HIS A 140 -46.39 -13.11 27.19
N GLY A 141 -46.25 -12.98 25.86
CA GLY A 141 -46.44 -11.74 25.11
C GLY A 141 -46.62 -12.05 23.62
N HIS A 142 -47.87 -12.14 23.16
CA HIS A 142 -48.23 -12.20 21.74
C HIS A 142 -47.98 -10.84 21.07
N GLY A 143 -47.27 -10.82 19.95
CA GLY A 143 -47.14 -9.66 19.08
C GLY A 143 -46.99 -10.11 17.63
N HIS A 144 -48.01 -9.84 16.83
CA HIS A 144 -48.14 -10.21 15.42
C HIS A 144 -47.31 -9.32 14.49
N GLY A 145 -46.85 -9.93 13.39
CA GLY A 145 -47.01 -9.37 12.04
C GLY A 145 -45.88 -8.49 11.50
N GLY A 146 -45.38 -8.85 10.31
CA GLY A 146 -44.61 -7.93 9.48
C GLY A 146 -43.53 -8.57 8.60
N SER A 147 -43.87 -9.57 7.80
CA SER A 147 -43.06 -9.96 6.65
C SER A 147 -43.14 -8.87 5.57
N GLU A 148 -42.17 -7.96 5.52
CA GLU A 148 -42.05 -7.03 4.40
C GLU A 148 -41.14 -7.63 3.32
N THR A 149 -41.80 -8.19 2.31
CA THR A 149 -41.23 -8.57 1.02
C THR A 149 -40.70 -7.35 0.28
N VAL A 150 -39.41 -7.36 -0.04
CA VAL A 150 -38.77 -6.40 -0.95
C VAL A 150 -39.34 -6.56 -2.36
N PRO A 151 -39.87 -5.50 -3.02
CA PRO A 151 -40.34 -5.61 -4.41
C PRO A 151 -39.16 -5.63 -5.40
N PRO A 152 -39.28 -6.33 -6.54
CA PRO A 152 -38.21 -6.42 -7.53
C PRO A 152 -38.02 -5.13 -8.33
N VAL A 153 -36.74 -4.83 -8.59
CA VAL A 153 -36.23 -3.74 -9.44
C VAL A 153 -36.75 -3.91 -10.87
N LYS A 154 -37.42 -2.88 -11.41
CA LYS A 154 -37.78 -2.81 -12.83
C LYS A 154 -36.54 -2.44 -13.65
N SER A 155 -36.08 -3.39 -14.45
CA SER A 155 -35.14 -3.18 -15.55
C SER A 155 -35.78 -2.28 -16.62
N GLY A 156 -35.36 -1.01 -16.68
CA GLY A 156 -35.71 -0.08 -17.74
C GLY A 156 -34.87 -0.33 -18.98
N LEU A 157 -35.43 -1.13 -19.89
CA LEU A 157 -34.96 -1.37 -21.25
C LEU A 157 -35.03 -0.05 -22.05
N GLY A 158 -33.88 0.42 -22.56
CA GLY A 158 -33.81 1.57 -23.46
C GLY A 158 -34.52 1.29 -24.78
N GLN A 159 -35.59 2.04 -25.04
CA GLN A 159 -36.26 2.08 -26.34
C GLN A 159 -35.48 2.99 -27.30
N LYS A 160 -35.14 2.42 -28.46
CA LYS A 160 -34.71 3.08 -29.68
C LYS A 160 -35.90 3.70 -30.41
N ALA A 161 -35.67 4.85 -31.05
CA ALA A 161 -36.33 5.35 -32.26
C ALA A 161 -35.32 6.36 -32.90
N GLN A 162 -34.77 6.24 -34.13
CA GLN A 162 -35.37 6.20 -35.49
C GLN A 162 -36.38 7.35 -35.65
N ASP A 163 -36.28 8.30 -36.58
CA ASP A 163 -35.45 8.57 -37.76
C ASP A 163 -35.27 10.10 -37.87
#